data_AF-A0A259CD04-F1
#
_entry.id   AF-A0A259CD04-F1
#
_cell.length_a   1.000
_cell.length_b   1.000
_cell.length_c   1.000
_cell.angle_alpha   90.00
_cell.angle_beta   90.00
_cell.angle_gamma   90.00
#
_symmetry.space_group_name_H-M   'P 1'
#
loop_
_entity.id
_entity.type
_entity.pdbx_description
1 polymer ?
#
loop_
_entity_poly.entity_id
_entity_poly.type
_entity_poly.pdbx_seq_one_letter_code
_entity_poly.pdbx_strand_id
1 'polypeptide(L)' 'MAITILFGAFTLLLLIGMPVAFCLGLASLATVLYMGLPPIVVFQQINSGMNAFSMLAIPFFIFAGDLM' A
#
# COMPACT_ATOMS: atom_id res chain seq x y z
N MET A 1 11.16 0.86 -15.72
CA MET A 1 11.70 1.70 -14.61
C MET A 1 10.74 1.89 -13.43
N ALA A 2 9.42 1.82 -13.59
CA ALA A 2 8.51 1.99 -12.44
C ALA A 2 8.71 0.92 -11.34
N ILE A 3 8.89 -0.35 -11.71
CA ILE A 3 9.10 -1.46 -10.77
C ILE A 3 10.40 -1.28 -9.97
N THR A 4 11.47 -0.82 -10.61
CA THR A 4 12.76 -0.56 -9.95
C THR A 4 12.67 0.61 -8.97
N ILE A 5 11.86 1.62 -9.28
CA ILE A 5 11.62 2.76 -8.37
C ILE A 5 10.79 2.30 -7.17
N LEU A 6 9.73 1.52 -7.41
CA LEU A 6 8.86 0.99 -6.36
C LEU A 6 9.67 0.12 -5.37
N PHE A 7 10.36 -0.91 -5.88
CA PHE A 7 11.15 -1.80 -5.03
C PHE A 7 12.36 -1.11 -4.41
N GLY A 8 13.07 -0.26 -5.18
CA GLY A 8 14.23 0.47 -4.66
C GLY A 8 13.87 1.42 -3.52
N ALA A 9 12.80 2.22 -3.68
CA ALA A 9 12.33 3.13 -2.64
C ALA A 9 11.78 2.37 -1.43
N PHE A 10 11.01 1.29 -1.66
CA PHE A 10 10.48 0.46 -0.59
C PHE A 10 11.59 -0.16 0.26
N THR A 11 12.58 -0.80 -0.38
CA THR A 11 13.69 -1.45 0.34
C THR A 11 14.55 -0.43 1.09
N LEU A 12 14.83 0.74 0.51
CA LEU A 12 15.55 1.81 1.21
C LEU A 12 14.80 2.30 2.46
N LEU A 13 13.50 2.56 2.35
CA LEU A 13 12.69 3.01 3.48
C LEU A 13 12.58 1.95 4.58
N LEU A 14 12.55 0.67 4.19
CA LEU A 14 12.56 -0.47 5.12
C LEU A 14 13.88 -0.58 5.88
N LEU A 15 15.01 -0.39 5.21
CA LEU A 15 16.34 -0.42 5.84
C LEU A 15 16.55 0.71 6.85
N ILE A 16 15.87 1.85 6.67
CA ILE A 16 15.90 2.98 7.60
C ILE A 16 15.06 2.69 8.87
N GLY A 17 14.34 1.56 8.92
CA GLY A 17 13.53 1.15 10.07
C GLY A 17 12.17 1.87 10.13
N MET A 18 11.72 2.45 9.02
CA MET A 18 10.45 3.15 8.95
C MET A 18 9.28 2.13 8.96
N PRO A 19 8.12 2.44 9.58
CA PRO A 19 7.01 1.51 9.61
C PRO A 19 6.54 1.16 8.20
N VAL A 20 6.26 -0.13 7.96
CA VAL A 20 5.97 -0.70 6.63
C VAL A 20 4.86 0.05 5.89
N ALA A 21 3.86 0.55 6.62
CA ALA A 21 2.76 1.35 6.05
C ALA A 21 3.27 2.62 5.35
N PHE A 22 4.21 3.34 5.95
CA PHE A 22 4.79 4.54 5.35
C PHE A 22 5.74 4.20 4.19
N CYS A 23 6.46 3.08 4.27
CA CYS A 23 7.32 2.60 3.18
C CYS A 23 6.51 2.32 1.92
N LEU A 24 5.38 1.61 2.04
CA LEU A 24 4.48 1.31 0.93
C LEU A 24 3.82 2.58 0.38
N GLY A 25 3.36 3.48 1.25
CA GLY A 25 2.73 4.73 0.85
C GLY A 25 3.66 5.63 0.05
N LEU A 26 4.89 5.85 0.53
CA LEU A 26 5.86 6.72 -0.15
C LEU A 26 6.43 6.09 -1.42
N ALA A 27 6.71 4.78 -1.43
CA ALA A 27 7.20 4.09 -2.62
C ALA A 27 6.15 4.08 -3.74
N SER A 28 4.87 3.84 -3.42
CA SER A 28 3.77 3.90 -4.39
C SER A 28 3.54 5.31 -4.91
N LEU A 29 3.55 6.34 -4.05
CA LEU A 29 3.48 7.74 -4.46
C LEU A 29 4.62 8.13 -5.42
N ALA A 30 5.85 7.77 -5.09
CA ALA A 30 7.02 8.05 -5.95
C ALA A 30 6.88 7.38 -7.32
N THR A 31 6.31 6.18 -7.36
CA THR A 31 6.11 5.42 -8.61
C THR A 31 4.99 6.01 -9.47
N VAL A 32 3.90 6.46 -8.84
CA VAL A 32 2.79 7.14 -9.51
C VAL A 32 3.23 8.49 -10.11
N LEU A 33 4.00 9.27 -9.34
CA LEU A 33 4.61 10.51 -9.81
C LEU A 33 5.51 10.27 -11.02
N TYR A 34 6.31 9.21 -11.00
CA TYR A 34 7.18 8.85 -12.12
C TYR A 34 6.41 8.41 -13.37
N MET A 35 5.29 7.70 -13.20
CA MET A 35 4.45 7.25 -14.32
C MET A 35 3.58 8.36 -14.93
N GLY A 36 3.50 9.55 -14.31
CA GLY A 36 2.66 10.65 -14.80
C GLY A 36 1.18 10.28 -14.91
N LEU A 37 0.74 9.31 -14.10
CA LEU A 37 -0.62 8.77 -14.17
C LEU A 37 -1.65 9.84 -13.82
N PRO A 38 -2.81 9.87 -14.50
CA PRO A 38 -3.90 10.74 -14.13
C PRO A 38 -4.25 10.52 -12.64
N PRO A 39 -4.39 11.57 -11.83
CA PRO A 39 -4.71 11.44 -10.40
C PRO A 39 -5.96 10.60 -10.13
N ILE A 40 -6.89 10.56 -11.09
CA ILE A 40 -8.14 9.81 -11.00
C ILE A 40 -7.94 8.29 -10.86
N VAL A 41 -6.87 7.75 -11.45
CA VAL A 41 -6.52 6.31 -11.37
C VAL A 41 -6.09 5.96 -9.94
N VAL A 42 -5.36 6.86 -9.29
CA VAL A 42 -4.91 6.72 -7.89
C VAL A 42 -6.11 6.69 -6.96
N PHE A 43 -7.05 7.63 -7.13
CA PHE A 43 -8.28 7.68 -6.33
C PHE A 43 -9.15 6.42 -6.53
N GLN A 44 -9.26 5.92 -7.75
CA GLN A 44 -9.96 4.65 -8.00
C GLN A 44 -9.28 3.46 -7.32
N GLN A 45 -7.93 3.38 -7.36
CA GLN A 45 -7.18 2.29 -6.74
C GLN A 45 -7.35 2.29 -5.22
N ILE A 46 -7.35 3.47 -4.58
CA ILE A 46 -7.58 3.62 -3.14
C ILE A 46 -8.99 3.11 -2.78
N ASN A 47 -10.01 3.53 -3.54
CA ASN A 47 -11.39 3.13 -3.28
C ASN A 47 -11.60 1.61 -3.47
N SER A 48 -10.98 1.03 -4.48
CA SER A 48 -11.00 -0.43 -4.71
C SER A 48 -10.32 -1.18 -3.56
N GLY A 49 -9.21 -0.66 -3.03
CA GLY A 49 -8.50 -1.24 -1.89
C GLY A 49 -9.32 -1.23 -0.59
N MET A 50 -10.06 -0.16 -0.31
CA MET A 50 -10.91 -0.07 0.90
C MET A 50 -12.02 -1.13 0.93
N ASN A 51 -12.65 -1.42 -0.22
CA ASN A 51 -13.68 -2.45 -0.30
C ASN A 51 -13.14 -3.84 0.03
N ALA A 52 -11.96 -4.18 -0.48
CA ALA A 52 -11.30 -5.45 -0.16
C ALA A 52 -10.89 -5.51 1.32
N PHE A 53 -10.38 -4.41 1.89
CA PHE A 53 -9.99 -4.34 3.30
C PHE A 53 -11.17 -4.52 4.25
N SER A 54 -12.32 -3.93 3.92
CA SER A 54 -13.56 -4.07 4.70
C SER A 54 -14.10 -5.51 4.66
N MET A 55 -14.02 -6.18 3.50
CA MET A 55 -14.36 -7.61 3.40
C MET A 55 -13.39 -8.51 4.16
N LEU A 56 -12.10 -8.15 4.25
CA LEU A 56 -11.09 -8.85 5.05
C LEU A 56 -11.23 -8.59 6.57
N ALA A 57 -11.86 -7.50 6.98
CA ALA A 57 -12.09 -7.22 8.39
C ALA A 57 -12.98 -8.28 9.06
N ILE A 58 -14.00 -8.80 8.35
CA ILE A 58 -14.90 -9.85 8.87
C ILE A 58 -14.13 -11.12 9.27
N PRO A 59 -13.33 -11.76 8.40
CA PRO A 59 -12.55 -12.94 8.78
C PRO A 59 -11.50 -12.62 9.84
N PHE A 60 -10.86 -11.45 9.80
CA PHE A 60 -9.91 -11.07 10.85
C PHE A 60 -10.57 -10.86 12.22
N PHE A 61 -11.80 -10.33 12.27
CA PHE A 61 -12.55 -10.21 13.52
C PHE A 61 -12.95 -11.57 14.09
N ILE A 62 -13.37 -12.51 13.23
CA ILE A 62 -13.68 -13.88 13.66
C ILE A 62 -12.41 -14.57 14.18
N PHE A 63 -11.30 -14.48 13.44
CA PHE A 63 -10.01 -15.05 13.86
C PHE A 63 -9.47 -14.42 15.14
N ALA A 64 -9.57 -13.09 15.29
CA ALA A 64 -9.14 -12.42 16.52
C ALA A 64 -10.02 -12.80 17.72
N GLY A 65 -11.32 -13.07 17.51
CA GLY A 65 -12.22 -13.57 18.54
C GLY A 65 -11.96 -15.02 18.95
N ASP A 66 -11.43 -15.85 18.05
CA ASP A 66 -11.01 -17.23 18.36
C ASP A 66 -9.61 -17.28 19.02
N LEU A 67 -8.77 -16.26 18.77
CA LEU A 67 -7.41 -16.14 19.30
C LEU A 67 -7.35 -15.50 20.71
N MET A 68 -8.42 -14.81 21.14
CA MET A 68 -8.56 -14.16 22.46
C MET A 68 -9.28 -15.04 23.46
#